data_AF-M1CZM5-F1
#
_entry.id   AF-M1CZM5-F1
#
_cell.length_a   1.000
_cell.length_b   1.000
_cell.length_c   1.000
_cell.angle_alpha   90.00
_cell.angle_beta   90.00
_cell.angle_gamma   90.00
#
_symmetry.space_group_name_H-M   'P 1'
#
loop_
_entity.id
_entity.type
_entity.pdbx_description
1 polymer ?
#
loop_
_entity_poly.entity_id
_entity_poly.type
_entity_poly.pdbx_seq_one_letter_code
_entity_poly.pdbx_strand_id
1 'polypeptide(L)' 'MSISFLSSAKAGDELEIIGRVLGQKGGYSGTSVLVKNKTTGELIAEGRHSLFGKHASKM' A
#
# COMPACT_ATOMS: atom_id res chain seq x y z
N MET A 1 4.48 -9.98 -3.28
CA MET A 1 4.35 -8.68 -2.56
C MET A 1 5.73 -8.05 -2.56
N SER A 2 5.84 -6.75 -2.81
CA SER A 2 7.12 -6.03 -2.74
C SER A 2 6.98 -4.81 -1.85
N ILE A 3 8.03 -4.52 -1.09
CA ILE A 3 8.12 -3.34 -0.23
C ILE A 3 9.51 -2.75 -0.42
N SER A 4 9.57 -1.44 -0.67
CA SER A 4 10.80 -0.67 -0.72
C SER A 4 10.85 0.24 0.50
N PHE A 5 11.91 0.14 1.30
CA PHE A 5 12.18 1.04 2.42
C PHE A 5 13.04 2.20 1.91
N LEU A 6 12.54 3.42 2.07
CA LEU A 6 13.14 4.63 1.50
C LEU A 6 13.83 5.48 2.58
N SER A 7 13.29 5.48 3.79
CA SER A 7 13.92 6.11 4.96
C SER A 7 13.57 5.37 6.25
N SER A 8 14.07 5.88 7.38
CA SER A 8 13.88 5.26 8.70
C SER A 8 12.85 6.02 9.53
N ALA A 9 11.93 5.29 10.17
CA ALA A 9 11.11 5.80 11.25
C ALA A 9 11.77 5.52 12.61
N LYS A 10 11.49 6.35 13.61
CA LYS A 10 11.96 6.16 14.99
C LYS A 10 10.91 5.46 15.84
N ALA A 11 11.36 4.81 16.92
CA ALA A 11 10.43 4.28 17.91
C ALA A 11 9.58 5.40 18.51
N GLY A 12 8.27 5.22 18.52
CA GLY A 12 7.31 6.23 18.98
C GLY A 12 6.80 7.17 17.89
N ASP A 13 7.34 7.12 16.66
CA ASP A 13 6.75 7.85 15.54
C ASP A 13 5.36 7.27 15.22
N GLU A 14 4.38 8.16 15.02
CA GLU A 14 3.10 7.78 14.44
C GLU A 14 3.24 7.73 12.91
N LEU A 15 2.89 6.59 12.30
CA LEU A 15 2.93 6.41 10.86
C LEU A 15 1.50 6.35 10.29
N GLU A 16 1.28 7.00 9.16
CA GLU A 16 0.06 6.85 8.36
C GLU A 16 0.29 5.86 7.22
N ILE A 17 -0.61 4.90 7.09
CA ILE A 17 -0.61 3.90 6.01
C ILE A 17 -1.77 4.18 5.08
N ILE A 18 -1.49 4.47 3.81
CA ILE A 18 -2.49 4.74 2.79
C ILE A 18 -2.47 3.62 1.75
N GLY A 19 -3.56 2.87 1.67
CA GLY A 19 -3.77 1.86 0.64
C GLY A 19 -4.64 2.39 -0.51
N ARG A 20 -4.27 2.06 -1.74
CA ARG A 20 -5.08 2.35 -2.94
C ARG A 20 -5.13 1.14 -3.87
N VAL A 21 -6.32 0.80 -4.35
CA VAL A 21 -6.50 -0.11 -5.47
C VAL A 21 -6.19 0.65 -6.77
N LEU A 22 -5.26 0.14 -7.56
CA LEU A 22 -4.81 0.75 -8.81
C LEU A 22 -5.67 0.34 -10.00
N GLY A 23 -6.33 -0.81 -9.89
CA GLY A 23 -7.16 -1.38 -10.95
C GLY A 23 -7.20 -2.90 -10.84
N GLN A 24 -7.99 -3.50 -11.71
CA GLN A 24 -8.19 -4.93 -11.79
C GLN A 24 -7.95 -5.42 -13.22
N LYS A 25 -7.33 -6.59 -13.36
CA LYS A 25 -7.24 -7.32 -14.62
C LYS A 25 -7.57 -8.79 -14.38
N GLY A 26 -8.65 -9.27 -14.98
CA GLY A 26 -9.13 -10.63 -14.74
C GLY A 26 -9.39 -10.88 -13.26
N GLY A 27 -8.84 -11.98 -12.72
CA GLY A 27 -8.99 -12.40 -11.33
C GLY A 27 -7.99 -11.79 -10.34
N TYR A 28 -7.35 -10.66 -10.65
CA TYR A 28 -6.47 -9.97 -9.70
C TYR A 28 -6.59 -8.45 -9.74
N SER A 29 -6.38 -7.83 -8.58
CA SER A 29 -6.33 -6.38 -8.39
C SER A 29 -4.93 -5.96 -7.95
N GLY A 30 -4.38 -4.94 -8.61
CA GLY A 30 -3.13 -4.31 -8.18
C GLY A 30 -3.40 -3.27 -7.10
N THR A 31 -2.54 -3.21 -6.09
CA THR A 31 -2.60 -2.22 -5.02
C THR A 31 -1.27 -1.50 -4.85
N SER A 32 -1.32 -0.24 -4.42
CA SER A 32 -0.19 0.50 -3.88
C SER A 32 -0.44 0.83 -2.41
N VAL A 33 0.61 0.79 -1.61
CA VAL A 33 0.61 1.20 -0.22
C VAL A 33 1.71 2.23 -0.02
N LEU A 34 1.41 3.33 0.65
CA LEU A 34 2.39 4.30 1.11
C LEU A 34 2.41 4.30 2.63
N VAL A 35 3.60 4.32 3.22
CA VAL A 35 3.81 4.47 4.66
C VAL A 35 4.59 5.76 4.88
N LYS A 36 4.01 6.72 5.59
CA LYS A 36 4.65 8.00 5.88
C LYS A 36 4.64 8.30 7.37
N ASN A 37 5.65 9.03 7.85
CA ASN A 37 5.56 9.65 9.17
C ASN A 37 4.41 10.67 9.15
N LYS A 38 3.48 10.54 10.10
CA LYS A 38 2.24 11.33 10.11
C LYS A 38 2.52 12.80 10.43
N THR A 39 3.51 13.06 11.28
CA THR A 39 3.88 14.41 11.73
C THR A 39 4.70 15.15 10.68
N THR A 40 5.73 14.49 10.11
CA THR A 40 6.66 15.14 9.18
C THR A 40 6.23 15.01 7.71
N GLY A 41 5.36 14.05 7.39
CA GLY A 41 5.00 13.71 6.02
C GLY A 41 6.08 12.92 5.26
N GLU A 42 7.19 12.57 5.90
CA GLU A 42 8.29 11.84 5.28
C GLU A 42 7.85 10.44 4.85
N LEU A 43 8.17 10.06 3.61
CA LEU A 43 7.85 8.74 3.08
C LEU A 43 8.86 7.70 3.57
N ILE A 44 8.40 6.75 4.38
CA ILE A 44 9.22 5.72 5.01
C ILE A 44 9.35 4.50 4.09
N ALA A 45 8.24 4.07 3.51
CA ALA A 45 8.20 2.91 2.63
C ALA A 45 7.07 3.00 1.60
N GLU A 46 7.26 2.29 0.50
CA GLU A 46 6.22 2.02 -0.49
C GLU A 46 6.03 0.51 -0.67
N GLY A 47 4.79 0.10 -0.94
CA GLY A 47 4.42 -1.30 -1.12
C GLY A 47 3.59 -1.50 -2.37
N ARG A 48 3.77 -2.67 -3.01
CA ARG A 48 2.94 -3.14 -4.11
C ARG A 48 2.47 -4.57 -3.83
N HIS A 49 1.18 -4.80 -3.98
CA HIS A 49 0.60 -6.12 -3.79
C HIS A 49 -0.47 -6.43 -4.84
N SER A 50 -0.41 -7.64 -5.40
CA SER A 50 -1.47 -8.20 -6.23
C SER A 50 -2.36 -9.07 -5.37
N LEU A 51 -3.63 -8.66 -5.24
CA LEU A 51 -4.65 -9.42 -4.54
C LEU A 51 -5.38 -10.28 -5.58
N PHE A 52 -5.33 -11.60 -5.42
CA PHE A 52 -6.03 -12.53 -6.29
C PHE A 52 -7.40 -12.84 -5.71
N GLY A 53 -8.43 -12.74 -6.53
CA GLY A 53 -9.81 -12.98 -6.11
C GLY A 53 -10.75 -12.99 -7.31
N LYS A 54 -11.81 -13.81 -7.22
CA LYS A 54 -12.90 -13.75 -8.19
C LYS A 54 -13.72 -12.51 -7.89
N HIS A 55 -13.74 -11.56 -8.82
CA HIS A 55 -14.71 -10.49 -8.77
C HIS A 55 -16.05 -11.05 -9.24
N ALA A 56 -16.91 -11.42 -8.28
CA ALA A 56 -18.29 -11.75 -8.59
C ALA A 56 -18.98 -10.45 -9.01
N SER A 57 -19.06 -10.20 -10.31
CA SER A 57 -19.99 -9.20 -10.85
C SER A 57 -21.38 -9.54 -10.31
N LYS A 58 -22.05 -8.57 -9.68
CA LYS A 58 -23.49 -8.70 -9.48
C LYS A 58 -24.12 -8.76 -10.89
N MET A 59 -24.68 -9.91 -11.25
CA MET A 59 -25.67 -9.97 -12.34
C MET A 59 -26.99 -9.41 -11.81
#